data_AF-A0A3D2MGC2-F1
#
_entry.id   AF-A0A3D2MGC2-F1
#
_cell.length_a   1.000
_cell.length_b   1.000
_cell.length_c   1.000
_cell.angle_alpha   90.00
_cell.angle_beta   90.00
_cell.angle_gamma   90.00
#
_symmetry.space_group_name_H-M   'P 1'
#
loop_
_entity.id
_entity.type
_entity.pdbx_description
1 polymer ?
#
loop_
_entity_poly.entity_id
_entity_poly.type
_entity_poly.pdbx_seq_one_letter_code
_entity_poly.pdbx_strand_id
1 'polypeptide(L)'
;AELDGLPPQGTSWRARGIDIAIAAGGDGLVGGVTTHIAESGLPLGILPLGTGNDTARSLNIPLDLLQAAQVITAGKGIEIDLGVAQPAQQTPHLANPNPDGPVLSHVAVQKHGYFVHALIIGLNVQFARLATNVVMRQRYGRLTYPLAALEVLRN
;
A
#
# COMPACT_ATOMS: atom_id res chain seq x y z
N ALA A 1 -3.95 -6.43 9.51
CA ALA A 1 -4.33 -7.74 8.95
C ALA A 1 -3.36 -8.79 9.49
N GLU A 2 -3.73 -10.07 9.50
CA GLU A 2 -2.94 -11.21 10.01
C GLU A 2 -1.50 -11.30 9.43
N LEU A 3 -1.27 -10.64 8.29
CA LEU A 3 0.00 -10.58 7.58
C LEU A 3 0.98 -9.49 8.08
N ASP A 4 0.50 -8.37 8.63
CA ASP A 4 1.31 -7.16 8.85
C ASP A 4 2.48 -7.34 9.84
N GLY A 5 2.41 -8.35 10.72
CA GLY A 5 3.46 -8.67 11.69
C GLY A 5 4.34 -9.86 11.29
N LEU A 6 4.07 -10.49 10.15
CA LEU A 6 4.78 -11.69 9.71
C LEU A 6 5.98 -11.32 8.83
N PRO A 7 7.08 -12.10 8.85
CA PRO A 7 8.13 -11.94 7.86
C PRO A 7 7.59 -12.26 6.45
N PRO A 8 8.33 -11.93 5.37
CA PRO A 8 7.94 -12.34 4.02
C PRO A 8 7.64 -13.85 3.95
N GLN A 9 6.45 -14.19 3.47
CA GLN A 9 5.92 -15.57 3.53
C GLN A 9 6.05 -16.32 2.20
N GLY A 10 6.30 -15.63 1.09
CA GLY A 10 6.19 -16.23 -0.25
C GLY A 10 7.08 -17.46 -0.45
N THR A 11 8.30 -17.46 0.08
CA THR A 11 9.20 -18.63 0.00
C THR A 11 8.63 -19.83 0.76
N SER A 12 8.01 -19.60 1.93
CA SER A 12 7.39 -20.67 2.72
C SER A 12 6.12 -21.21 2.06
N TRP A 13 5.31 -20.35 1.45
CA TRP A 13 4.13 -20.74 0.69
C TRP A 13 4.51 -21.57 -0.54
N ARG A 14 5.52 -21.15 -1.28
CA ARG A 14 6.03 -21.89 -2.44
C ARG A 14 6.58 -23.27 -2.04
N ALA A 15 7.32 -23.34 -0.93
CA ALA A 15 7.82 -24.62 -0.40
C ALA A 15 6.68 -25.59 0.01
N ARG A 16 5.49 -25.07 0.31
CA ARG A 16 4.28 -25.85 0.60
C ARG A 16 3.47 -26.21 -0.66
N GLY A 17 3.97 -25.89 -1.85
CA GLY A 17 3.31 -26.18 -3.12
C GLY A 17 2.21 -25.16 -3.50
N ILE A 18 2.27 -23.95 -2.97
CA ILE A 18 1.41 -22.86 -3.46
C ILE A 18 2.01 -22.27 -4.72
N ASP A 19 1.21 -22.17 -5.78
CA ASP A 19 1.65 -21.67 -7.10
C ASP A 19 1.32 -20.20 -7.35
N ILE A 20 0.39 -19.61 -6.59
CA ILE A 20 -0.07 -18.22 -6.76
C ILE A 20 -0.59 -17.66 -5.43
N ALA A 21 -0.35 -16.37 -5.19
CA ALA A 21 -1.01 -15.62 -4.12
C ALA A 21 -2.08 -14.69 -4.70
N ILE A 22 -3.28 -14.70 -4.13
CA ILE A 22 -4.40 -13.84 -4.59
C ILE A 22 -4.72 -12.80 -3.52
N ALA A 23 -4.57 -11.51 -3.86
CA ALA A 23 -4.99 -10.40 -3.03
C ALA A 23 -6.44 -10.00 -3.37
N ALA A 24 -7.37 -10.31 -2.48
CA ALA A 24 -8.78 -9.96 -2.60
C ALA A 24 -9.13 -8.77 -1.70
N GLY A 25 -9.01 -7.55 -2.23
CA GLY A 25 -9.08 -6.33 -1.44
C GLY A 25 -8.83 -5.06 -2.25
N GLY A 26 -8.58 -3.96 -1.55
CA GLY A 26 -8.10 -2.71 -2.15
C GLY A 26 -6.57 -2.61 -2.20
N ASP A 27 -6.06 -1.45 -2.59
CA ASP A 27 -4.62 -1.22 -2.83
C ASP A 27 -3.74 -1.49 -1.61
N GLY A 28 -4.25 -1.25 -0.39
CA GLY A 28 -3.53 -1.58 0.84
C GLY A 28 -3.27 -3.07 1.03
N LEU A 29 -4.26 -3.93 0.70
CA LEU A 29 -4.08 -5.38 0.75
C LEU A 29 -3.14 -5.85 -0.36
N VAL A 30 -3.30 -5.30 -1.58
CA VAL A 30 -2.44 -5.62 -2.71
C VAL A 30 -0.97 -5.35 -2.35
N GLY A 31 -0.65 -4.16 -1.84
CA GLY A 31 0.70 -3.82 -1.38
C GLY A 31 1.20 -4.68 -0.23
N GLY A 32 0.33 -5.01 0.74
CA GLY A 32 0.66 -5.91 1.84
C GLY A 32 1.05 -7.31 1.35
N VAL A 33 0.21 -7.93 0.49
CA VAL A 33 0.51 -9.24 -0.09
C VAL A 33 1.78 -9.19 -0.93
N THR A 34 1.97 -8.17 -1.77
CA THR A 34 3.20 -8.00 -2.56
C THR A 34 4.45 -8.04 -1.69
N THR A 35 4.43 -7.39 -0.53
CA THR A 35 5.57 -7.39 0.40
C THR A 35 5.95 -8.79 0.87
N HIS A 36 4.99 -9.72 0.98
CA HIS A 36 5.30 -11.10 1.35
C HIS A 36 5.86 -11.94 0.21
N ILE A 37 5.54 -11.62 -1.05
CA ILE A 37 5.85 -12.47 -2.21
C ILE A 37 6.92 -11.91 -3.13
N ALA A 38 7.30 -10.62 -3.01
CA ALA A 38 8.21 -9.92 -3.91
C ALA A 38 9.51 -10.70 -4.22
N GLU A 39 10.09 -11.34 -3.21
CA GLU A 39 11.35 -12.08 -3.34
C GLU A 39 11.16 -13.59 -3.62
N SER A 40 9.93 -14.09 -3.64
CA SER A 40 9.62 -15.52 -3.78
C SER A 40 9.41 -16.00 -5.22
N GLY A 41 9.20 -15.06 -6.14
CA GLY A 41 8.79 -15.34 -7.51
C GLY A 41 7.38 -15.94 -7.62
N LEU A 42 6.56 -15.90 -6.57
CA LEU A 42 5.14 -16.25 -6.68
C LEU A 42 4.39 -15.17 -7.50
N PRO A 43 3.60 -15.56 -8.51
CA PRO A 43 2.69 -14.65 -9.17
C PRO A 43 1.66 -14.06 -8.21
N LEU A 44 1.23 -12.83 -8.50
CA LEU A 44 0.15 -12.14 -7.80
C LEU A 44 -1.12 -12.11 -8.65
N GLY A 45 -2.20 -12.68 -8.13
CA GLY A 45 -3.56 -12.42 -8.60
C GLY A 45 -4.20 -11.28 -7.83
N ILE A 46 -5.00 -10.44 -8.48
CA ILE A 46 -5.71 -9.32 -7.85
C ILE A 46 -7.21 -9.47 -8.07
N LEU A 47 -7.98 -9.51 -6.97
CA LEU A 47 -9.44 -9.38 -6.98
C LEU A 47 -9.81 -8.01 -6.39
N PRO A 48 -10.27 -7.06 -7.22
CA PRO A 48 -10.43 -5.66 -6.83
C PRO A 48 -11.69 -5.43 -6.00
N LEU A 49 -11.59 -5.63 -4.68
CA LEU A 49 -12.69 -5.45 -3.72
C LEU A 49 -12.66 -4.09 -3.00
N GLY A 50 -11.65 -3.25 -3.28
CA GLY A 50 -11.50 -1.92 -2.69
C GLY A 50 -12.29 -0.83 -3.43
N THR A 51 -12.16 0.40 -2.94
CA THR A 51 -12.82 1.58 -3.55
C THR A 51 -12.00 2.19 -4.69
N GLY A 52 -10.67 2.34 -4.53
CA GLY A 52 -9.76 2.90 -5.53
C GLY A 52 -9.40 1.86 -6.60
N ASN A 53 -8.72 0.81 -6.15
CA ASN A 53 -8.20 -0.29 -6.98
C ASN A 53 -7.25 0.24 -8.07
N ASP A 54 -6.42 1.21 -7.72
CA ASP A 54 -5.54 1.92 -8.65
C ASP A 54 -4.54 0.96 -9.29
N THR A 55 -4.02 -0.01 -8.53
CA THR A 55 -3.14 -1.06 -9.07
C THR A 55 -3.84 -1.89 -10.15
N ALA A 56 -5.08 -2.33 -9.88
CA ALA A 56 -5.85 -3.12 -10.83
C ALA A 56 -6.15 -2.32 -12.11
N ARG A 57 -6.51 -1.03 -11.96
CA ARG A 57 -6.78 -0.13 -13.09
C ARG A 57 -5.55 0.07 -13.97
N SER A 58 -4.39 0.36 -13.38
CA SER A 58 -3.14 0.55 -14.13
C SER A 58 -2.71 -0.69 -14.90
N LEU A 59 -3.00 -1.88 -14.37
CA LEU A 59 -2.70 -3.16 -15.01
C LEU A 59 -3.81 -3.64 -15.95
N ASN A 60 -4.85 -2.83 -16.20
CA ASN A 60 -6.02 -3.18 -17.01
C ASN A 60 -6.75 -4.45 -16.53
N ILE A 61 -6.72 -4.73 -15.23
CA ILE A 61 -7.49 -5.81 -14.62
C ILE A 61 -8.96 -5.35 -14.52
N PRO A 62 -9.92 -6.15 -15.02
CA PRO A 62 -11.34 -5.82 -14.89
C PRO A 62 -11.75 -5.58 -13.43
N LEU A 63 -12.60 -4.58 -13.19
CA LEU A 63 -13.13 -4.30 -11.85
C LEU A 63 -14.31 -5.20 -11.48
N ASP A 64 -14.94 -5.83 -12.47
CA ASP A 64 -15.90 -6.89 -12.23
C ASP A 64 -15.18 -8.14 -11.69
N LEU A 65 -15.67 -8.67 -10.58
CA LEU A 65 -14.99 -9.75 -9.86
C LEU A 65 -14.93 -11.05 -10.66
N LEU A 66 -15.97 -11.35 -11.43
CA LEU A 66 -16.00 -12.57 -12.23
C LEU A 66 -14.99 -12.47 -13.37
N GLN A 67 -14.92 -11.32 -14.04
CA GLN A 67 -13.92 -11.08 -15.08
C GLN A 67 -12.49 -11.05 -14.52
N ALA A 68 -12.27 -10.47 -13.33
CA ALA A 68 -10.96 -10.50 -12.67
C ALA A 68 -10.54 -11.95 -12.34
N ALA A 69 -11.47 -12.77 -11.83
CA ALA A 69 -11.23 -14.18 -11.57
C ALA A 69 -10.89 -14.94 -12.87
N GLN A 70 -11.58 -14.64 -13.98
CA GLN A 70 -11.27 -15.21 -15.29
C GLN A 70 -9.83 -14.90 -15.72
N VAL A 71 -9.37 -13.66 -15.54
CA VAL A 71 -7.97 -13.28 -15.83
C VAL A 71 -6.99 -14.13 -15.02
N ILE A 72 -7.24 -14.33 -13.72
CA ILE A 72 -6.40 -15.16 -12.86
C ILE A 72 -6.37 -16.62 -13.37
N THR A 73 -7.55 -17.20 -13.66
CA THR A 73 -7.64 -18.59 -14.13
C THR A 73 -7.05 -18.82 -15.53
N ALA A 74 -6.98 -17.78 -16.36
CA ALA A 74 -6.31 -17.85 -17.66
C ALA A 74 -4.79 -18.02 -17.54
N GLY A 75 -4.20 -17.70 -16.38
CA GLY A 75 -2.79 -17.98 -16.08
C GLY A 75 -1.77 -17.19 -16.89
N LYS A 76 -2.19 -16.17 -17.65
CA LYS A 76 -1.27 -15.33 -18.44
C LYS A 76 -0.66 -14.24 -17.55
N GLY A 77 0.52 -14.53 -17.01
CA GLY A 77 1.30 -13.56 -16.24
C GLY A 77 1.93 -12.48 -17.13
N ILE A 78 2.16 -11.31 -16.51
CA ILE A 78 3.03 -10.26 -17.02
C ILE A 78 4.04 -9.91 -15.92
N GLU A 79 5.23 -9.47 -16.31
CA GLU A 79 6.19 -8.91 -15.38
C GLU A 79 5.89 -7.43 -15.19
N ILE A 80 6.00 -6.97 -13.94
CA ILE A 80 5.84 -5.57 -13.57
C ILE A 80 6.99 -5.17 -12.67
N ASP A 81 7.43 -3.93 -12.81
CA ASP A 81 8.42 -3.36 -11.91
C ASP A 81 7.79 -3.12 -10.53
N LEU A 82 8.57 -3.41 -9.47
CA LEU A 82 8.23 -3.05 -8.11
C LEU A 82 9.11 -1.91 -7.63
N GLY A 83 8.50 -0.90 -7.03
CA GLY A 83 9.23 0.16 -6.35
C GLY A 83 9.73 -0.32 -4.99
N VAL A 84 10.94 0.12 -4.63
CA VAL A 84 11.55 -0.15 -3.32
C VAL A 84 11.79 1.16 -2.59
N ALA A 85 11.24 1.27 -1.38
CA ALA A 85 11.41 2.41 -0.50
C ALA A 85 12.30 2.03 0.68
N GLN A 86 13.38 2.79 0.89
CA GLN A 86 14.31 2.55 1.98
C GLN A 86 14.17 3.69 3.01
N PRO A 87 14.15 3.41 4.32
CA PRO A 87 14.22 4.47 5.31
C PRO A 87 15.48 5.31 5.07
N ALA A 88 15.29 6.63 4.92
CA ALA A 88 16.42 7.55 4.89
C ALA A 88 17.12 7.55 6.25
N GLN A 89 18.43 7.77 6.25
CA GLN A 89 19.13 8.10 7.49
C GLN A 89 18.49 9.36 8.08
N GLN A 90 17.95 9.25 9.29
CA GLN A 90 17.36 10.40 9.97
C GLN A 90 18.49 11.31 10.44
N THR A 91 18.61 12.49 9.85
CA THR A 91 19.36 13.60 10.45
C THR A 91 18.45 14.38 11.41
N PRO A 92 18.98 14.92 12.52
CA PRO A 92 18.21 15.81 13.39
C PRO A 92 17.59 16.94 12.56
N HIS A 93 16.26 17.06 12.60
CA HIS A 93 15.55 18.13 11.89
C HIS A 93 15.78 19.46 12.64
N LEU A 94 15.97 20.58 11.94
CA LEU A 94 16.21 21.90 12.55
C LEU A 94 15.07 22.36 13.49
N ALA A 95 13.86 21.84 13.26
CA ALA A 95 12.69 22.07 14.13
C ALA A 95 12.66 21.16 15.38
N ASN A 96 13.66 20.30 15.58
CA ASN A 96 13.80 19.54 16.81
C ASN A 96 14.18 20.52 17.94
N PRO A 97 13.34 20.74 18.95
CA PRO A 97 13.61 21.66 20.03
C PRO A 97 14.80 21.22 20.91
N ASN A 98 15.28 19.98 20.75
CA ASN A 98 16.49 19.48 21.40
C ASN A 98 17.44 18.85 20.36
N PRO A 99 18.22 19.67 19.62
CA PRO A 99 19.09 19.20 18.55
C PRO A 99 20.24 18.31 19.04
N ASP A 100 20.66 18.46 20.30
CA ASP A 100 21.68 17.63 20.96
C ASP A 100 21.09 16.43 21.71
N GLY A 101 19.77 16.30 21.73
CA GLY A 101 19.07 15.17 22.33
C GLY A 101 19.27 13.88 21.52
N PRO A 102 19.16 12.70 22.14
CA PRO A 102 19.21 11.45 21.38
C PRO A 102 18.09 11.47 20.32
N VAL A 103 18.46 11.23 19.06
CA VAL A 103 17.48 10.95 18.01
C VAL A 103 16.66 9.77 18.51
N LEU A 104 15.35 9.98 18.70
CA LEU A 104 14.44 8.93 19.17
C LEU A 104 14.43 7.79 18.15
N SER A 105 15.30 6.81 18.35
CA SER A 105 15.51 5.63 17.49
C SER A 105 14.44 4.56 17.70
N HIS A 106 13.27 4.92 18.23
CA HIS A 106 12.21 3.98 18.59
C HIS A 106 11.48 3.37 17.39
N VAL A 107 11.86 3.74 16.16
CA VAL A 107 11.41 3.02 14.96
C VAL A 107 12.44 1.94 14.69
N ALA A 108 12.08 0.69 14.97
CA ALA A 108 12.86 -0.46 14.53
C ALA A 108 13.23 -0.25 13.06
N VAL A 109 14.50 -0.46 12.69
CA VAL A 109 14.98 -0.32 11.31
C VAL A 109 14.11 -1.22 10.44
N GLN A 110 13.12 -0.62 9.77
CA GLN A 110 12.31 -1.38 8.84
C GLN A 110 13.21 -1.75 7.67
N LYS A 111 13.24 -3.04 7.35
CA LYS A 111 13.70 -3.48 6.04
C LYS A 111 12.89 -2.72 4.98
N HIS A 112 13.54 -2.44 3.86
CA HIS A 112 12.96 -1.70 2.75
C HIS A 112 11.52 -2.17 2.43
N GLY A 113 10.61 -1.23 2.19
CA GLY A 113 9.23 -1.52 1.81
C GLY A 113 9.07 -1.60 0.30
N TYR A 114 8.13 -2.40 -0.18
CA TYR A 114 7.77 -2.46 -1.60
C TYR A 114 6.50 -1.65 -1.88
N PHE A 115 6.40 -1.05 -3.06
CA PHE A 115 5.17 -0.45 -3.56
C PHE A 115 4.91 -0.84 -5.01
N VAL A 116 3.63 -1.09 -5.34
CA VAL A 116 3.22 -1.60 -6.65
C VAL A 116 2.75 -0.48 -7.58
N HIS A 117 2.18 0.59 -7.01
CA HIS A 117 1.55 1.66 -7.79
C HIS A 117 2.24 3.01 -7.58
N ALA A 118 2.24 3.51 -6.34
CA ALA A 118 2.85 4.80 -6.03
C ALA A 118 3.34 4.86 -4.58
N LEU A 119 4.42 5.62 -4.37
CA LEU A 119 4.86 6.07 -3.05
C LEU A 119 4.58 7.57 -2.91
N ILE A 120 3.90 7.96 -1.84
CA ILE A 120 3.59 9.36 -1.54
C ILE A 120 4.33 9.77 -0.27
N ILE A 121 5.17 10.81 -0.37
CA ILE A 121 5.94 11.39 0.75
C ILE A 121 5.47 12.83 0.98
N GLY A 122 5.52 13.30 2.22
CA GLY A 122 5.17 14.69 2.55
C GLY A 122 3.66 14.94 2.65
N LEU A 123 2.86 13.90 2.79
CA LEU A 123 1.42 14.04 2.99
C LEU A 123 1.13 14.64 4.38
N ASN A 124 0.40 15.76 4.41
CA ASN A 124 -0.03 16.36 5.66
C ASN A 124 -0.96 15.38 6.43
N VAL A 125 -0.58 15.06 7.68
CA VAL A 125 -1.31 14.08 8.52
C VAL A 125 -2.74 14.55 8.84
N GLN A 126 -2.96 15.85 8.98
CA GLN A 126 -4.31 16.40 9.19
C GLN A 126 -5.16 16.23 7.93
N PHE A 127 -4.59 16.45 6.75
CA PHE A 127 -5.27 16.21 5.48
C PHE A 127 -5.68 14.74 5.35
N ALA A 128 -4.74 13.82 5.61
CA ALA A 128 -5.01 12.40 5.55
C ALA A 128 -6.16 11.99 6.50
N ARG A 129 -6.16 12.49 7.74
CA ARG A 129 -7.22 12.26 8.73
C ARG A 129 -8.59 12.78 8.26
N LEU A 130 -8.64 13.98 7.69
CA LEU A 130 -9.88 14.56 7.17
C LEU A 130 -10.40 13.80 5.95
N ALA A 131 -9.53 13.49 4.99
CA ALA A 131 -9.88 12.80 3.76
C ALA A 131 -10.29 11.33 3.95
N THR A 132 -9.91 10.71 5.08
CA THR A 132 -10.26 9.31 5.43
C THR A 132 -11.41 9.21 6.43
N ASN A 133 -11.90 10.33 6.96
CA ASN A 133 -13.01 10.34 7.91
C ASN A 133 -14.32 9.85 7.26
N VAL A 134 -14.92 8.80 7.83
CA VAL A 134 -16.14 8.16 7.31
C VAL A 134 -17.32 9.13 7.24
N VAL A 135 -17.51 9.97 8.25
CA VAL A 135 -18.59 10.97 8.29
C VAL A 135 -18.42 12.00 7.19
N MET A 136 -17.19 12.47 6.98
CA MET A 136 -16.84 13.44 5.94
C MET A 136 -17.03 12.85 4.54
N ARG A 137 -16.68 11.57 4.34
CA ARG A 137 -16.91 10.83 3.10
C ARG A 137 -18.40 10.63 2.80
N GLN A 138 -19.18 10.25 3.80
CA GLN A 138 -20.63 10.09 3.64
C GLN A 138 -21.32 11.44 3.37
N ARG A 139 -20.89 12.51 4.03
CA ARG A 139 -21.51 13.83 3.90
C ARG A 139 -21.19 14.54 2.58
N TYR A 140 -19.94 14.43 2.11
CA TYR A 140 -19.46 15.24 0.98
C TYR A 140 -19.10 14.44 -0.27
N GLY A 141 -19.07 13.11 -0.20
CA GLY A 141 -18.84 12.23 -1.35
C GLY A 141 -17.64 12.65 -2.20
N ARG A 142 -17.91 13.05 -3.46
CA ARG A 142 -16.86 13.47 -4.41
C ARG A 142 -16.12 14.75 -3.99
N LEU A 143 -16.67 15.53 -3.07
CA LEU A 143 -16.07 16.79 -2.60
C LEU A 143 -15.22 16.62 -1.34
N THR A 144 -15.15 15.42 -0.76
CA THR A 144 -14.39 15.17 0.48
C THR A 144 -12.92 15.57 0.35
N TYR A 145 -12.26 15.21 -0.76
CA TYR A 145 -10.83 15.52 -0.97
C TYR A 145 -10.57 17.02 -1.14
N PRO A 146 -11.29 17.75 -2.02
CA PRO A 146 -11.19 19.20 -2.12
C PRO A 146 -11.44 19.92 -0.79
N LEU A 147 -12.46 19.50 -0.02
CA LEU A 147 -12.80 20.11 1.27
C LEU A 147 -11.73 19.84 2.32
N ALA A 148 -11.23 18.61 2.43
CA ALA A 148 -10.14 18.27 3.33
C ALA A 148 -8.87 19.10 3.02
N ALA A 149 -8.59 19.35 1.74
CA ALA A 149 -7.47 20.21 1.34
C ALA A 149 -7.69 21.67 1.74
N LEU A 150 -8.87 22.22 1.48
CA LEU A 150 -9.25 23.58 1.88
C LEU A 150 -9.19 23.78 3.40
N GLU A 151 -9.66 22.81 4.18
CA GLU A 151 -9.66 22.86 5.65
C GLU A 151 -8.25 22.92 6.22
N VAL A 152 -7.32 22.14 5.64
CA VAL A 152 -5.92 22.11 6.07
C VAL A 152 -5.14 23.33 5.62
N LEU A 153 -5.49 23.95 4.50
CA LEU A 153 -4.87 25.21 4.05
C LEU A 153 -5.33 26.44 4.84
N ARG A 154 -6.45 26.35 5.57
CA ARG A 154 -6.98 27.46 6.39
C ARG A 154 -6.39 27.51 7.80
N ASN A 155 -5.72 26.45 8.24
CA ASN A 155 -5.10 26.32 9.57
C ASN A 155 -3.57 26.27 9.44
#